data_AF-A0A2G6EQN1-F1
#
_entry.id   AF-A0A2G6EQN1-F1
#
_cell.length_a   1.000
_cell.length_b   1.000
_cell.length_c   1.000
_cell.angle_alpha   90.00
_cell.angle_beta   90.00
_cell.angle_gamma   90.00
#
_symmetry.space_group_name_H-M   'P 1'
#
loop_
_entity.id
_entity.type
_entity.pdbx_description
1 polymer ?
#
loop_
_entity_poly.entity_id
_entity_poly.type
_entity_poly.pdbx_seq_one_letter_code
_entity_poly.pdbx_strand_id
1 'polypeptide(L)'
;QLNAHAWTEVYIADKGWQRYDPTAAVAPNRINRGSPFGSARNTQSIALGARWENDSAAYRQFSATFRALNAFWQNWILNYDSDKQNSLWQRLGLGAFKYVAWLLLVLALIPLLLLIYWWYRRRQAARFGDDIYHALQPLLRHLDNHGLPIKPAQGLRDWLGENRSTLGEAHKHAENVVKHYYQCRYQHGETVSAEALAALNKAIALFIERHRLVLRQKDKA
;
A
#
# COMPACT_ATOMS: atom_id res chain seq x y z
N GLN A 1 -38.34 -15.08 -4.53
CA GLN A 1 -38.38 -15.16 -6.01
C GLN A 1 -36.94 -15.17 -6.51
N LEU A 2 -36.42 -16.31 -7.00
CA LEU A 2 -35.00 -16.47 -7.39
C LEU A 2 -34.80 -17.32 -8.67
N ASN A 3 -35.78 -17.37 -9.58
CA ASN A 3 -35.67 -18.20 -10.79
C ASN A 3 -35.97 -17.40 -12.06
N ALA A 4 -35.15 -16.38 -12.35
CA ALA A 4 -35.07 -15.82 -13.69
C ALA A 4 -33.89 -16.49 -14.41
N HIS A 5 -34.18 -17.36 -15.38
CA HIS A 5 -33.16 -18.03 -16.20
C HIS A 5 -33.18 -17.46 -17.61
N ALA A 6 -32.12 -16.77 -18.01
CA ALA A 6 -31.97 -16.21 -19.34
C ALA A 6 -31.14 -17.16 -20.21
N TRP A 7 -31.61 -17.47 -21.41
CA TRP A 7 -30.87 -18.22 -22.42
C TRP A 7 -30.79 -17.43 -23.73
N THR A 8 -29.88 -17.83 -24.61
CA THR A 8 -29.71 -17.21 -25.92
C THR A 8 -30.10 -18.20 -27.01
N GLU A 9 -30.82 -17.73 -28.02
CA GLU A 9 -31.12 -18.49 -29.23
C GLU A 9 -30.43 -17.84 -30.41
N VAL A 10 -29.81 -18.64 -31.26
CA VAL A 10 -29.13 -18.17 -32.46
C VAL A 10 -29.73 -18.90 -33.66
N TYR A 11 -30.13 -18.14 -34.67
CA TYR A 11 -30.64 -18.71 -35.92
C TYR A 11 -29.47 -19.03 -36.86
N ILE A 12 -29.35 -20.29 -37.26
CA ILE A 12 -28.33 -20.75 -38.20
C ILE A 12 -29.04 -21.22 -39.46
N ALA A 13 -28.65 -20.64 -40.61
CA ALA A 13 -29.16 -21.08 -41.91
C ALA A 13 -28.94 -22.59 -42.08
N ASP A 14 -29.95 -23.29 -42.60
CA ASP A 14 -30.04 -24.75 -42.75
C ASP A 14 -30.26 -25.57 -41.45
N LYS A 15 -30.24 -24.94 -40.26
CA LYS A 15 -30.47 -25.63 -38.98
C LYS A 15 -31.58 -25.02 -38.11
N GLY A 16 -32.03 -23.82 -38.45
CA GLY A 16 -33.10 -23.13 -37.74
C GLY A 16 -32.64 -22.49 -36.43
N TRP A 17 -33.60 -22.19 -35.56
CA TRP A 17 -33.34 -21.64 -34.23
C TRP A 17 -32.67 -22.69 -33.33
N GLN A 18 -31.46 -22.40 -32.89
CA GLN A 18 -30.71 -23.29 -32.00
C GLN A 18 -30.48 -22.60 -30.66
N ARG A 19 -30.84 -23.30 -29.58
CA ARG A 19 -30.72 -22.81 -28.21
C ARG A 19 -29.33 -23.06 -27.66
N TYR A 20 -28.72 -22.03 -27.09
CA TYR A 20 -27.43 -22.08 -26.43
C TYR A 20 -27.53 -21.53 -25.01
N ASP A 21 -27.15 -22.36 -24.04
CA ASP A 21 -27.11 -22.00 -22.62
C ASP A 21 -25.66 -22.04 -22.12
N PRO A 22 -25.00 -20.88 -21.93
CA PRO A 22 -23.61 -20.81 -21.49
C PRO A 22 -23.41 -21.17 -20.00
N THR A 23 -24.48 -21.41 -19.25
CA THR A 23 -24.41 -21.71 -17.80
C THR A 23 -23.60 -22.98 -17.51
N ALA A 24 -23.56 -23.93 -18.45
CA ALA A 24 -22.78 -25.16 -18.32
C ALA A 24 -21.25 -24.94 -18.31
N ALA A 25 -20.75 -23.83 -18.89
CA ALA A 25 -19.32 -23.57 -19.00
C ALA A 25 -18.71 -22.92 -17.74
N VAL A 26 -19.51 -22.25 -16.90
CA VAL A 26 -19.01 -21.45 -15.77
C VAL A 26 -19.15 -22.17 -14.41
N ALA A 27 -19.97 -23.23 -14.30
CA ALA A 27 -20.18 -23.96 -13.05
C ALA A 27 -20.38 -25.48 -13.25
N PRO A 28 -19.31 -26.26 -13.54
CA PRO A 28 -19.43 -27.70 -13.82
C PRO A 28 -20.00 -28.55 -12.67
N ASN A 29 -19.91 -28.09 -11.42
CA ASN A 29 -20.43 -28.81 -10.25
C ASN A 29 -21.96 -28.85 -10.13
N ARG A 30 -22.71 -28.12 -10.96
CA ARG A 30 -24.18 -28.12 -10.91
C ARG A 30 -24.87 -29.13 -11.84
N ILE A 31 -24.12 -29.78 -12.73
CA ILE A 31 -24.68 -30.74 -13.70
C ILE A 31 -24.68 -32.18 -13.14
N ASN A 32 -23.89 -32.47 -12.10
CA ASN A 32 -23.72 -33.83 -11.57
C ASN A 32 -24.61 -34.19 -10.37
N ARG A 33 -25.65 -33.41 -10.06
CA ARG A 33 -26.74 -33.86 -9.17
C ARG A 33 -28.00 -34.01 -10.00
N GLY A 34 -28.26 -35.24 -10.43
CA GLY A 34 -29.31 -35.61 -11.37
C GLY A 34 -30.68 -35.08 -11.00
N SER A 35 -31.35 -34.47 -11.99
CA SER A 35 -32.80 -34.49 -12.09
C SER A 35 -33.18 -35.82 -12.75
N PRO A 36 -34.09 -36.63 -12.17
CA PRO A 36 -34.42 -37.94 -12.71
C PRO A 36 -35.50 -37.81 -13.79
N PHE A 37 -35.25 -37.10 -14.89
CA PHE A 37 -36.15 -37.15 -16.04
C PHE A 37 -35.41 -36.91 -17.36
N GLY A 38 -35.40 -37.96 -18.18
CA GLY A 38 -35.55 -37.82 -19.63
C GLY A 38 -34.29 -37.67 -20.46
N SER A 39 -34.03 -38.71 -21.25
CA SER A 39 -33.52 -38.63 -22.63
C SER A 39 -32.01 -38.72 -22.82
N ALA A 40 -31.62 -39.94 -23.23
CA ALA A 40 -30.37 -40.28 -23.87
C ALA A 40 -29.99 -39.33 -25.02
N ARG A 41 -28.74 -38.87 -25.04
CA ARG A 41 -27.88 -38.87 -26.23
C ARG A 41 -26.46 -38.44 -25.90
N ASN A 42 -25.56 -39.41 -26.00
CA ASN A 42 -24.22 -39.31 -26.59
C ASN A 42 -23.39 -38.04 -26.30
N THR A 43 -22.49 -38.13 -25.30
CA THR A 43 -21.28 -37.29 -25.28
C THR A 43 -20.12 -38.06 -24.66
N GLN A 44 -19.41 -38.80 -25.51
CA GLN A 44 -18.00 -39.12 -25.29
C GLN A 44 -17.22 -37.80 -25.40
N SER A 45 -17.02 -37.08 -24.29
CA SER A 45 -16.02 -36.02 -24.26
C SER A 45 -15.68 -35.62 -22.83
N ILE A 46 -14.38 -35.75 -22.52
CA ILE A 46 -13.66 -35.09 -21.41
C ILE A 46 -13.83 -35.75 -20.01
N ALA A 47 -13.31 -36.97 -19.87
CA ALA A 47 -13.03 -37.61 -18.57
C ALA A 47 -11.52 -37.71 -18.26
N LEU A 48 -10.71 -36.79 -18.79
CA LEU A 48 -9.25 -36.78 -18.54
C LEU A 48 -8.84 -35.95 -17.32
N GLY A 49 -9.63 -34.96 -16.89
CA GLY A 49 -9.35 -34.16 -15.69
C GLY A 49 -9.82 -34.80 -14.37
N ALA A 50 -10.88 -35.62 -14.43
CA ALA A 50 -11.52 -36.19 -13.24
C ALA A 50 -10.74 -37.36 -12.60
N ARG A 51 -9.78 -37.97 -13.33
CA ARG A 51 -8.97 -39.07 -12.80
C ARG A 51 -7.80 -38.58 -11.94
N TRP A 52 -7.20 -37.43 -12.25
CA TRP A 52 -6.03 -36.92 -11.52
C TRP A 52 -6.39 -36.33 -10.15
N GLU A 53 -7.55 -35.68 -10.03
CA GLU A 53 -8.05 -35.14 -8.75
C GLU A 53 -8.45 -36.24 -7.75
N ASN A 54 -8.74 -37.46 -8.21
CA ASN A 54 -9.31 -38.50 -7.35
C ASN A 54 -8.28 -39.49 -6.80
N ASP A 55 -7.03 -39.52 -7.30
CA ASP A 55 -6.08 -40.59 -6.99
C ASP A 55 -5.12 -40.30 -5.83
N SER A 56 -4.89 -39.03 -5.47
CA SER A 56 -4.01 -38.70 -4.34
C SER A 56 -4.81 -38.45 -3.04
N ALA A 57 -4.57 -39.28 -2.03
CA ALA A 57 -5.19 -39.12 -0.71
C ALA A 57 -4.90 -37.74 -0.08
N ALA A 58 -3.74 -37.16 -0.38
CA ALA A 58 -3.36 -35.82 0.05
C ALA A 58 -4.22 -34.71 -0.57
N TYR A 59 -4.57 -34.80 -1.86
CA TYR A 59 -5.46 -33.82 -2.51
C TYR A 59 -6.89 -33.93 -1.98
N ARG A 60 -7.38 -35.14 -1.72
CA ARG A 60 -8.69 -35.35 -1.08
C ARG A 60 -8.73 -34.75 0.32
N GLN A 61 -7.67 -34.92 1.11
CA GLN A 61 -7.59 -34.31 2.45
C GLN A 61 -7.50 -32.78 2.37
N PHE A 62 -6.69 -32.24 1.46
CA PHE A 62 -6.58 -30.80 1.27
C PHE A 62 -7.89 -30.17 0.81
N SER A 63 -8.53 -30.75 -0.20
CA SER A 63 -9.82 -30.28 -0.72
C SER A 63 -10.93 -30.42 0.32
N ALA A 64 -10.93 -31.48 1.15
CA ALA A 64 -11.86 -31.61 2.27
C ALA A 64 -11.65 -30.51 3.33
N THR A 65 -10.41 -30.25 3.74
CA THR A 65 -10.07 -29.16 4.67
C THR A 65 -10.45 -27.81 4.09
N PHE A 66 -10.15 -27.56 2.81
CA PHE A 66 -10.50 -26.31 2.14
C PHE A 66 -12.02 -26.12 2.06
N ARG A 67 -12.79 -27.19 1.77
CA ARG A 67 -14.26 -27.15 1.82
C ARG A 67 -14.77 -26.89 3.24
N ALA A 68 -14.15 -27.47 4.26
CA ALA A 68 -14.50 -27.22 5.66
C ALA A 68 -14.23 -25.76 6.07
N LEU A 69 -13.08 -25.20 5.66
CA LEU A 69 -12.75 -23.79 5.88
C LEU A 69 -13.72 -22.86 5.16
N ASN A 70 -14.06 -23.17 3.91
CA ASN A 70 -15.02 -22.40 3.14
C ASN A 70 -16.43 -22.48 3.75
N ALA A 71 -16.87 -23.67 4.20
CA ALA A 71 -18.14 -23.83 4.89
C ALA A 71 -18.16 -23.10 6.24
N PHE A 72 -17.04 -23.13 6.98
CA PHE A 72 -16.87 -22.35 8.21
C PHE A 72 -16.98 -20.85 7.92
N TRP A 73 -16.24 -20.34 6.94
CA TRP A 73 -16.28 -18.95 6.51
C TRP A 73 -17.68 -18.51 6.08
N GLN A 74 -18.34 -19.30 5.23
CA GLN A 74 -19.71 -19.02 4.79
C GLN A 74 -20.67 -18.96 5.98
N ASN A 75 -20.56 -19.90 6.91
CA ASN A 75 -21.43 -19.92 8.09
C ASN A 75 -21.09 -18.82 9.10
N TRP A 76 -19.84 -18.42 9.25
CA TRP A 76 -19.43 -17.45 10.27
C TRP A 76 -19.51 -16.00 9.80
N ILE A 77 -19.22 -15.73 8.52
CA ILE A 77 -19.09 -14.37 8.00
C ILE A 77 -20.27 -14.01 7.12
N LEU A 78 -20.65 -14.88 6.17
CA LEU A 78 -21.76 -14.59 5.26
C LEU A 78 -23.12 -14.80 5.95
N ASN A 79 -23.22 -15.79 6.83
CA ASN A 79 -24.40 -16.05 7.65
C ASN A 79 -24.23 -15.56 9.10
N TYR A 80 -23.47 -14.48 9.32
CA TYR A 80 -23.41 -13.85 10.63
C TYR A 80 -24.75 -13.19 10.92
N ASP A 81 -25.43 -13.63 11.99
CA ASP A 81 -26.77 -13.19 12.33
C ASP A 81 -26.86 -12.80 13.82
N SER A 82 -27.92 -12.12 14.21
CA SER A 82 -28.11 -11.59 15.58
C SER A 82 -28.05 -12.67 16.65
N ASP A 83 -28.43 -13.91 16.33
CA ASP A 83 -28.37 -15.05 17.26
C ASP A 83 -26.92 -15.48 17.55
N LYS A 84 -26.04 -15.45 16.55
CA LYS A 84 -24.61 -15.72 16.72
C LYS A 84 -23.93 -14.61 17.51
N GLN A 85 -24.31 -13.36 17.26
CA GLN A 85 -23.85 -12.22 18.06
C GLN A 85 -24.28 -12.35 19.53
N ASN A 86 -25.55 -12.65 19.79
CA ASN A 86 -26.06 -12.81 21.15
C ASN A 86 -25.42 -14.01 21.88
N SER A 87 -25.25 -15.15 21.20
CA SER A 87 -24.60 -16.33 21.80
C SER A 87 -23.12 -16.08 22.15
N LEU A 88 -22.40 -15.30 21.36
CA LEU A 88 -21.03 -14.85 21.68
C LEU A 88 -21.01 -14.02 22.97
N TRP A 89 -21.88 -13.02 23.07
CA TRP A 89 -21.97 -12.19 24.28
C TRP A 89 -22.43 -13.00 25.49
N GLN A 90 -23.34 -13.96 25.31
CA GLN A 90 -23.78 -14.87 26.38
C GLN A 90 -22.64 -15.78 26.86
N ARG A 91 -21.83 -16.35 25.95
CA ARG A 91 -20.64 -17.15 26.30
C ARG A 91 -19.59 -16.35 27.07
N LEU A 92 -19.52 -15.05 26.82
CA LEU A 92 -18.65 -14.11 27.55
C LEU A 92 -19.28 -13.58 28.85
N GLY A 93 -20.50 -14.01 29.20
CA GLY A 93 -21.21 -13.53 30.40
C GLY A 93 -21.82 -12.13 30.27
N LEU A 94 -21.81 -11.55 29.06
CA LEU A 94 -22.21 -10.17 28.73
C LEU A 94 -23.54 -10.09 27.97
N GLY A 95 -24.32 -11.18 27.93
CA GLY A 95 -25.55 -11.26 27.14
C GLY A 95 -26.58 -10.15 27.44
N ALA A 96 -26.73 -9.75 28.70
CA ALA A 96 -27.63 -8.67 29.12
C ALA A 96 -27.07 -7.26 28.79
N PHE A 97 -25.75 -7.14 28.66
CA PHE A 97 -25.04 -5.87 28.49
C PHE A 97 -24.46 -5.70 27.09
N LYS A 98 -24.98 -6.42 26.09
CA LYS A 98 -24.43 -6.41 24.71
C LYS A 98 -24.19 -5.02 24.16
N TYR A 99 -25.09 -4.07 24.41
CA TYR A 99 -24.97 -2.69 23.95
C TYR A 99 -23.86 -1.93 24.68
N VAL A 100 -23.70 -2.16 25.99
CA VAL A 100 -22.62 -1.58 26.79
C VAL A 100 -21.27 -2.18 26.38
N ALA A 101 -21.21 -3.49 26.10
CA ALA A 101 -20.00 -4.15 25.64
C ALA A 101 -19.56 -3.64 24.26
N TRP A 102 -20.51 -3.43 23.33
CA TRP A 102 -20.23 -2.77 22.05
C TRP A 102 -19.73 -1.34 22.23
N LEU A 103 -20.36 -0.56 23.10
CA LEU A 103 -19.95 0.81 23.39
C LEU A 103 -18.52 0.86 23.94
N LEU A 104 -18.19 0.00 24.91
CA LEU A 104 -16.84 -0.09 25.47
C LEU A 104 -15.80 -0.55 24.43
N LEU A 105 -16.16 -1.48 23.56
CA LEU A 105 -15.27 -1.93 22.49
C LEU A 105 -14.95 -0.79 21.53
N VAL A 106 -15.95 -0.03 21.09
CA VAL A 106 -15.74 1.12 20.21
C VAL A 106 -14.93 2.21 20.93
N LEU A 107 -15.25 2.48 22.20
CA LEU A 107 -14.55 3.47 23.02
C LEU A 107 -13.09 3.09 23.29
N ALA A 108 -12.74 1.80 23.29
CA ALA A 108 -11.37 1.33 23.42
C ALA A 108 -10.64 1.28 22.05
N LEU A 109 -11.34 0.88 20.98
CA LEU A 109 -10.75 0.68 19.67
C LEU A 109 -10.38 2.00 18.99
N ILE A 110 -11.24 3.02 19.07
CA ILE A 110 -10.98 4.34 18.47
C ILE A 110 -9.68 4.97 18.99
N PRO A 111 -9.46 5.15 20.30
CA PRO A 111 -8.22 5.75 20.80
C PRO A 111 -7.00 4.85 20.53
N LEU A 112 -7.15 3.52 20.54
CA LEU A 112 -6.08 2.61 20.17
C LEU A 112 -5.64 2.80 18.72
N LEU A 113 -6.58 2.87 17.79
CA LEU A 113 -6.30 3.13 16.37
C LEU A 113 -5.70 4.52 16.16
N LEU A 114 -6.19 5.54 16.86
CA LEU A 114 -5.60 6.88 16.84
C LEU A 114 -4.16 6.88 17.39
N LEU A 115 -3.89 6.11 18.45
CA LEU A 115 -2.56 5.98 19.02
C LEU A 115 -1.59 5.25 18.08
N ILE A 116 -2.04 4.18 17.43
CA ILE A 116 -1.28 3.46 16.39
C ILE A 116 -1.00 4.40 15.21
N TYR A 117 -2.01 5.13 14.74
CA TYR A 117 -1.87 6.09 13.66
C TYR A 117 -0.91 7.23 14.02
N TRP A 118 -1.03 7.78 15.22
CA TRP A 118 -0.14 8.82 15.73
C TRP A 118 1.29 8.31 15.84
N TRP A 119 1.50 7.10 16.37
CA TRP A 119 2.81 6.47 16.47
C TRP A 119 3.43 6.21 15.09
N TYR A 120 2.63 5.73 14.14
CA TYR A 120 3.05 5.53 12.75
C TYR A 120 3.44 6.86 12.09
N ARG A 121 2.59 7.89 12.21
CA ARG A 121 2.89 9.24 11.73
C ARG A 121 4.13 9.84 12.36
N ARG A 122 4.33 9.66 13.67
CA ARG A 122 5.53 10.15 14.36
C ARG A 122 6.79 9.44 13.89
N ARG A 123 6.70 8.13 13.63
CA ARG A 123 7.79 7.38 12.98
C ARG A 123 8.04 7.82 11.54
N GLN A 124 7.04 8.31 10.81
CA GLN A 124 7.20 8.83 9.46
C GLN A 124 7.68 10.29 9.40
N ALA A 125 7.27 11.14 10.34
CA ALA A 125 7.80 12.50 10.45
C ALA A 125 9.30 12.48 10.79
N ALA A 126 9.72 11.52 11.61
CA ALA A 126 11.13 11.23 11.84
C ALA A 126 11.86 10.58 10.64
N ARG A 127 11.21 10.41 9.47
CA ARG A 127 11.80 9.81 8.28
C ARG A 127 12.04 10.88 7.21
N PHE A 128 13.32 11.21 7.05
CA PHE A 128 13.97 11.85 5.90
C PHE A 128 13.65 13.29 5.55
N GLY A 129 12.37 13.67 5.52
CA GLY A 129 11.96 14.99 5.02
C GLY A 129 12.34 16.10 5.98
N ASP A 130 11.97 15.93 7.25
CA ASP A 130 12.06 16.98 8.26
C ASP A 130 13.52 17.23 8.68
N ASP A 131 14.32 16.18 8.90
CA ASP A 131 15.70 16.34 9.40
C ASP A 131 16.63 17.01 8.37
N ILE A 132 16.51 16.65 7.09
CA ILE A 132 17.30 17.29 6.01
C ILE A 132 16.83 18.74 5.81
N TYR A 133 15.53 19.00 5.89
CA TYR A 133 15.00 20.36 5.77
C TYR A 133 15.49 21.25 6.92
N HIS A 134 15.46 20.75 8.16
CA HIS A 134 16.02 21.44 9.32
C HIS A 134 17.53 21.69 9.18
N ALA A 135 18.30 20.71 8.67
CA ALA A 135 19.73 20.87 8.41
C ALA A 135 20.02 21.97 7.36
N LEU A 136 19.14 22.15 6.37
CA LEU A 136 19.30 23.17 5.33
C LEU A 136 18.84 24.57 5.73
N GLN A 137 18.00 24.73 6.76
CA GLN A 137 17.48 26.04 7.16
C GLN A 137 18.57 27.12 7.37
N PRO A 138 19.70 26.85 8.05
CA PRO A 138 20.76 27.84 8.22
C PRO A 138 21.39 28.28 6.89
N LEU A 139 21.56 27.34 5.96
CA LEU A 139 22.05 27.62 4.61
C LEU A 139 21.09 28.54 3.86
N LEU A 140 19.81 28.17 3.81
CA LEU A 140 18.78 28.93 3.08
C LEU A 140 18.67 30.36 3.61
N ARG A 141 18.65 30.54 4.94
CA ARG A 141 18.64 31.87 5.56
C ARG A 141 19.89 32.68 5.23
N HIS A 142 21.06 32.05 5.26
CA HIS A 142 22.32 32.72 4.93
C HIS A 142 22.35 33.18 3.46
N LEU A 143 21.89 32.33 2.54
CA LEU A 143 21.82 32.66 1.13
C LEU A 143 20.80 33.79 0.84
N ASP A 144 19.62 33.72 1.46
CA ASP A 144 18.58 34.74 1.33
C ASP A 144 19.07 36.11 1.81
N ASN A 145 19.71 36.16 2.98
CA ASN A 145 20.30 37.39 3.54
C ASN A 145 21.39 38.02 2.67
N HIS A 146 22.02 37.24 1.79
CA HIS A 146 23.08 37.71 0.88
C HIS A 146 22.62 37.82 -0.57
N GLY A 147 21.30 37.86 -0.82
CA GLY A 147 20.72 38.11 -2.14
C GLY A 147 20.86 36.93 -3.12
N LEU A 148 21.04 35.72 -2.60
CA LEU A 148 21.17 34.48 -3.38
C LEU A 148 20.04 33.48 -3.09
N PRO A 149 18.75 33.86 -3.11
CA PRO A 149 17.66 32.96 -2.78
C PRO A 149 17.59 31.77 -3.76
N ILE A 150 17.31 30.58 -3.24
CA ILE A 150 17.02 29.39 -4.05
C ILE A 150 15.54 29.42 -4.42
N LYS A 151 15.21 29.44 -5.71
CA LYS A 151 13.81 29.47 -6.17
C LYS A 151 13.11 28.12 -5.85
N PRO A 152 11.80 28.10 -5.57
CA PRO A 152 11.08 26.87 -5.21
C PRO A 152 11.17 25.74 -6.25
N ALA A 153 11.27 26.08 -7.54
CA ALA A 153 11.38 25.10 -8.64
C ALA A 153 12.83 24.79 -9.05
N GLN A 154 13.82 25.39 -8.40
CA GLN A 154 15.23 25.29 -8.78
C GLN A 154 15.95 24.24 -7.92
N GLY A 155 16.69 23.34 -8.57
CA GLY A 155 17.53 22.38 -7.86
C GLY A 155 18.79 23.03 -7.29
N LEU A 156 19.33 22.47 -6.19
CA LEU A 156 20.59 22.95 -5.60
C LEU A 156 21.79 22.88 -6.57
N ARG A 157 21.80 21.92 -7.50
CA ARG A 157 22.82 21.80 -8.55
C ARG A 157 22.70 22.90 -9.59
N ASP A 158 21.49 23.22 -10.02
CA ASP A 158 21.23 24.26 -11.02
C ASP A 158 21.57 25.63 -10.44
N TRP A 159 21.14 25.88 -9.19
CA TRP A 159 21.50 27.08 -8.44
C TRP A 159 23.02 27.23 -8.29
N LEU A 160 23.73 26.15 -8.00
CA LEU A 160 25.20 26.16 -7.87
C LEU A 160 25.87 26.53 -9.20
N GLY A 161 25.36 26.03 -10.33
CA GLY A 161 25.85 26.33 -11.66
C GLY A 161 25.67 27.81 -12.03
N GLU A 162 24.49 28.37 -11.76
CA GLU A 162 24.18 29.78 -12.01
C GLU A 162 25.03 30.75 -11.17
N ASN A 163 25.37 30.37 -9.94
CA ASN A 163 26.02 31.26 -8.97
C ASN A 163 27.54 31.06 -8.87
N ARG A 164 28.17 30.36 -9.83
CA ARG A 164 29.61 30.06 -9.80
C ARG A 164 30.49 31.31 -9.74
N SER A 165 30.19 32.31 -10.56
CA SER A 165 30.94 33.57 -10.60
C SER A 165 30.76 34.40 -9.33
N THR A 166 29.52 34.44 -8.79
CA THR A 166 29.17 35.21 -7.61
C THR A 166 29.83 34.66 -6.34
N LEU A 167 29.88 33.33 -6.20
CA LEU A 167 30.45 32.64 -5.04
C LEU A 167 31.98 32.65 -5.01
N GLY A 168 32.64 32.76 -6.17
CA GLY A 168 34.11 32.79 -6.27
C GLY A 168 34.77 31.58 -5.57
N GLU A 169 35.67 31.85 -4.63
CA GLU A 169 36.37 30.78 -3.88
C GLU A 169 35.43 29.93 -3.01
N ALA A 170 34.30 30.46 -2.56
CA ALA A 170 33.34 29.73 -1.74
C ALA A 170 32.59 28.64 -2.55
N HIS A 171 32.68 28.67 -3.88
CA HIS A 171 32.00 27.71 -4.76
C HIS A 171 32.39 26.25 -4.47
N LYS A 172 33.67 25.96 -4.21
CA LYS A 172 34.15 24.60 -3.85
C LYS A 172 33.48 24.07 -2.58
N HIS A 173 33.18 24.96 -1.63
CA HIS A 173 32.48 24.57 -0.40
C HIS A 173 30.97 24.37 -0.66
N ALA A 174 30.38 25.16 -1.55
CA ALA A 174 28.99 24.96 -1.98
C ALA A 174 28.82 23.62 -2.73
N GLU A 175 29.77 23.24 -3.59
CA GLU A 175 29.83 21.91 -4.23
C GLU A 175 29.79 20.78 -3.21
N ASN A 176 30.57 20.90 -2.13
CA ASN A 176 30.59 19.91 -1.06
C ASN A 176 29.25 19.82 -0.32
N VAL A 177 28.58 20.95 -0.07
CA VAL A 177 27.22 20.96 0.53
C VAL A 177 26.23 20.22 -0.38
N VAL A 178 26.24 20.55 -1.67
CA VAL A 178 25.39 19.90 -2.67
C VAL A 178 25.64 18.39 -2.69
N LYS A 179 26.90 17.95 -2.72
CA LYS A 179 27.25 16.53 -2.68
C LYS A 179 26.62 15.82 -1.47
N HIS A 180 26.83 16.33 -0.26
CA HIS A 180 26.29 15.70 0.96
C HIS A 180 24.76 15.74 1.00
N TYR A 181 24.12 16.80 0.49
CA TYR A 181 22.66 16.87 0.39
C TYR A 181 22.10 15.76 -0.50
N TYR A 182 22.66 15.57 -1.70
CA TYR A 182 22.20 14.51 -2.61
C TYR A 182 22.50 13.11 -2.03
N GLN A 183 23.61 12.93 -1.32
CA GLN A 183 23.91 11.67 -0.61
C GLN A 183 22.88 11.38 0.51
N CYS A 184 22.49 12.39 1.29
CA CYS A 184 21.47 12.24 2.33
C CYS A 184 20.09 11.95 1.73
N ARG A 185 19.74 12.61 0.60
CA ARG A 185 18.40 12.54 0.01
C ARG A 185 18.16 11.32 -0.89
N TYR A 186 19.18 10.84 -1.61
CA TYR A 186 19.00 9.80 -2.64
C TYR A 186 19.75 8.50 -2.37
N GLN A 187 20.70 8.48 -1.43
CA GLN A 187 21.56 7.31 -1.21
C GLN A 187 21.09 6.39 -0.06
N HIS A 188 20.09 6.80 0.72
CA HIS A 188 19.58 6.05 1.87
C HIS A 188 18.09 5.70 1.69
N GLY A 189 17.75 4.42 1.79
CA GLY A 189 16.42 3.89 1.42
C GLY A 189 15.31 4.03 2.47
N GLU A 190 15.64 4.12 3.77
CA GLU A 190 14.60 4.13 4.84
C GLU A 190 14.86 5.03 6.07
N THR A 191 16.11 5.40 6.37
CA THR A 191 16.46 6.47 7.33
C THR A 191 17.72 7.25 6.90
N VAL A 192 17.81 8.55 7.21
CA VAL A 192 19.08 9.29 7.06
C VAL A 192 20.02 8.84 8.16
N SER A 193 21.23 8.39 7.80
CA SER A 193 22.26 8.11 8.80
C SER A 193 22.61 9.40 9.55
N ALA A 194 22.69 9.32 10.89
CA ALA A 194 23.11 10.44 11.73
C ALA A 194 24.49 10.99 11.31
N GLU A 195 25.37 10.11 10.82
CA GLU A 195 26.69 10.48 10.30
C GLU A 195 26.59 11.31 9.01
N ALA A 196 25.71 10.92 8.08
CA ALA A 196 25.48 11.66 6.84
C ALA A 196 24.92 13.06 7.13
N LEU A 197 24.01 13.16 8.11
CA LEU A 197 23.42 14.44 8.53
C LEU A 197 24.44 15.34 9.24
N ALA A 198 25.31 14.76 10.07
CA ALA A 198 26.43 15.49 10.69
C ALA A 198 27.44 16.00 9.64
N ALA A 199 27.75 15.19 8.62
CA ALA A 199 28.61 15.60 7.51
C ALA A 199 28.00 16.75 6.70
N LEU A 200 26.68 16.72 6.44
CA LEU A 200 25.96 17.82 5.79
C LEU A 200 26.03 19.11 6.62
N ASN A 201 25.74 19.04 7.92
CA ASN A 201 25.81 20.20 8.82
C ASN A 201 27.22 20.81 8.85
N LYS A 202 28.27 19.97 8.91
CA LYS A 202 29.66 20.42 8.86
C LYS A 202 30.00 21.11 7.53
N ALA A 203 29.55 20.55 6.40
CA ALA A 203 29.76 21.15 5.10
C ALA A 203 29.07 22.53 4.99
N ILE A 204 27.85 22.66 5.53
CA ILE A 204 27.10 23.93 5.55
C ILE A 204 27.83 24.98 6.40
N ALA A 205 28.29 24.62 7.59
CA ALA A 205 29.03 25.53 8.47
C ALA A 205 30.29 26.08 7.78
N LEU A 206 31.08 25.19 7.17
CA LEU A 206 32.29 25.56 6.43
C LEU A 206 32.00 26.47 5.22
N PHE A 207 30.91 26.19 4.49
CA PHE A 207 30.49 27.05 3.39
C PHE A 207 30.12 28.46 3.88
N ILE A 208 29.29 28.56 4.92
CA ILE A 208 28.86 29.84 5.48
C ILE A 208 30.07 30.66 5.95
N GLU A 209 31.00 30.03 6.65
CA GLU A 209 32.24 30.67 7.11
C GLU A 209 33.06 31.20 5.93
N ARG A 210 33.32 30.37 4.92
CA ARG A 210 34.11 30.79 3.76
C ARG A 210 33.41 31.86 2.93
N HIS A 211 32.09 31.77 2.75
CA HIS A 211 31.30 32.78 2.05
C HIS A 211 31.38 34.14 2.74
N ARG A 212 31.29 34.18 4.07
CA ARG A 212 31.45 35.43 4.84
C ARG A 212 32.85 36.04 4.67
N LEU A 213 33.90 35.21 4.59
CA LEU A 213 35.26 35.69 4.33
C LEU A 213 35.39 36.33 2.94
N VAL A 214 34.81 35.69 1.91
CA VAL A 214 34.80 36.22 0.54
C VAL A 214 34.05 37.56 0.47
N LEU A 215 32.90 37.68 1.14
CA LEU A 215 32.16 38.94 1.21
C LEU A 215 32.95 40.04 1.90
N ARG A 216 33.58 39.74 3.05
CA ARG A 216 34.44 40.71 3.76
C ARG A 216 35.66 41.17 2.97
N GLN A 217 36.20 40.31 2.10
CA GLN A 217 37.30 40.70 1.21
C GLN A 217 36.83 41.64 0.10
N LYS A 218 35.62 41.42 -0.44
CA LYS A 218 35.00 42.33 -1.41
C LYS A 218 34.68 43.71 -0.82
N ASP A 219 34.21 43.77 0.42
CA ASP A 219 33.89 45.06 1.07
C ASP A 219 35.14 45.92 1.39
N LYS A 220 36.33 45.31 1.40
CA LYS A 220 37.61 45.97 1.70
C LYS A 220 38.40 46.39 0.45
N ALA A 221 37.98 45.94 -0.73
CA ALA A 221 38.62 46.22 -2.02
C ALA A 221 37.87 47.35 -2.74
#